data_AF-A0A2A3L482-F1
#
_entry.id   AF-A0A2A3L482-F1
#
_cell.length_a   1.000
_cell.length_b   1.000
_cell.length_c   1.000
_cell.angle_alpha   90.00
_cell.angle_beta   90.00
_cell.angle_gamma   90.00
#
_symmetry.space_group_name_H-M   'P 1'
#
loop_
_entity.id
_entity.type
_entity.pdbx_description
1 polymer ?
#
loop_
_entity_poly.entity_id
_entity_poly.type
_entity_poly.pdbx_seq_one_letter_code
_entity_poly.pdbx_strand_id
1 'polypeptide(L)'
;LLAARTEAPVVLITGIADDDAGRALHDLLSCSGVRVLALPVSGTTVCKIRIRARGQSVLRLDRGDATPVDGPLPAAAADALADARAICVADYGAGVTALPAVRAALTESARHVPVVWDPHPRGAPPVPGCALVTPNHEEARGFCHDDGSGDGGEALLRTWAADAVCITRGAQGARVYEPRAGVHRVAIPQRAAPAAGDVCGAGDRFAVAAAVALAAGNDAVAAVRAAVGDAARFVAAGGAAAVSIPVSDTGSDPLTSRSRPADASAVDALGLAARLRRQGRTVVATGGCFDLLHTGHIRLLRQARELGDALIVLVNSDASVRALKGSGRPVMRDADRARVLAALACVDAVAVFDGLTPERMLEDLRPDIWVKGGDYVAAELPEADVVYRHGGEVVILPTVAGYSSSRLIAAAATRRPE
;
A
#
# COMPACT_ATOMS: atom_id res chain seq x y z
N LEU A 1 -0.78 11.07 14.60
CA LEU A 1 0.26 10.12 15.06
C LEU A 1 1.68 10.68 14.91
N LEU A 2 2.11 11.07 13.70
CA LEU A 2 3.48 11.59 13.49
C LEU A 2 3.81 12.84 14.31
N ALA A 3 2.85 13.77 14.43
CA ALA A 3 2.98 14.96 15.26
C ALA A 3 2.98 14.63 16.76
N ALA A 4 2.09 13.75 17.22
CA ALA A 4 1.90 13.43 18.64
C ALA A 4 3.13 12.76 19.30
N ARG A 5 4.08 12.25 18.52
CA ARG A 5 5.36 11.72 19.03
C ARG A 5 6.40 12.80 19.33
N THR A 6 6.24 13.99 18.76
CA THR A 6 7.19 15.11 18.91
C THR A 6 6.56 16.31 19.61
N GLU A 7 5.24 16.47 19.52
CA GLU A 7 4.49 17.60 20.02
C GLU A 7 3.30 17.15 20.87
N ALA A 8 2.99 17.91 21.92
CA ALA A 8 1.77 17.75 22.71
C ALA A 8 1.33 19.12 23.28
N PRO A 9 0.02 19.43 23.30
CA PRO A 9 -1.10 18.63 22.80
C PRO A 9 -1.28 18.72 21.28
N VAL A 10 -1.73 17.63 20.64
CA VAL A 10 -2.13 17.60 19.21
C VAL A 10 -3.63 17.42 19.10
N VAL A 11 -4.30 18.32 18.38
CA VAL A 11 -5.74 18.25 18.08
C VAL A 11 -5.92 17.88 16.61
N LEU A 12 -6.74 16.87 16.32
CA LEU A 12 -7.13 16.50 14.96
C LEU A 12 -8.59 16.84 14.73
N ILE A 13 -8.85 17.79 13.82
CA ILE A 13 -10.19 18.11 13.33
C ILE A 13 -10.39 17.36 12.02
N THR A 14 -11.32 16.42 11.96
CA THR A 14 -11.53 15.61 10.76
C THR A 14 -12.92 14.98 10.72
N GLY A 15 -13.39 14.61 9.52
CA GLY A 15 -14.64 13.88 9.36
C GLY A 15 -14.46 12.40 9.72
N ILE A 16 -15.26 11.89 10.67
CA ILE A 16 -15.27 10.48 11.08
C ILE A 16 -16.73 10.05 11.20
N ALA A 17 -17.10 8.93 10.56
CA ALA A 17 -18.46 8.41 10.68
C ALA A 17 -18.63 7.69 12.02
N ASP A 18 -19.86 7.68 12.55
CA ASP A 18 -20.20 6.96 13.78
C ASP A 18 -20.43 5.46 13.52
N ASP A 19 -19.42 4.80 12.96
CA ASP A 19 -19.39 3.36 12.71
C ASP A 19 -18.21 2.69 13.45
N ASP A 20 -18.13 1.36 13.39
CA ASP A 20 -17.09 0.61 14.12
C ASP A 20 -15.67 1.01 13.70
N ALA A 21 -15.46 1.27 12.41
CA ALA A 21 -14.19 1.73 11.89
C ALA A 21 -13.83 3.14 12.37
N GLY A 22 -14.81 4.04 12.44
CA GLY A 22 -14.66 5.40 12.96
C GLY A 22 -14.35 5.42 14.45
N ARG A 23 -15.05 4.61 15.25
CA ARG A 23 -14.75 4.42 16.68
C ARG A 23 -13.35 3.84 16.90
N ALA A 24 -12.97 2.80 16.15
CA ALA A 24 -11.63 2.23 16.22
C ALA A 24 -10.54 3.26 15.85
N LEU A 25 -10.76 4.09 14.83
CA LEU A 25 -9.84 5.16 14.46
C LEU A 25 -9.74 6.22 15.57
N HIS A 26 -10.86 6.62 16.15
CA HIS A 26 -10.90 7.56 17.28
C HIS A 26 -10.08 7.02 18.47
N ASP A 27 -10.28 5.76 18.84
CA ASP A 27 -9.59 5.13 19.97
C ASP A 27 -8.08 5.02 19.71
N LEU A 28 -7.66 4.60 18.52
CA LEU A 28 -6.24 4.52 18.14
C LEU A 28 -5.53 5.89 18.23
N LEU A 29 -6.22 6.95 17.84
CA LEU A 29 -5.70 8.32 17.91
C LEU A 29 -5.64 8.84 19.34
N SER A 30 -6.72 8.66 20.11
CA SER A 30 -6.83 9.07 21.52
C SER A 30 -5.79 8.35 22.39
N CYS A 31 -5.62 7.03 22.23
CA CYS A 31 -4.57 6.25 22.89
C CYS A 31 -3.15 6.73 22.54
N SER A 32 -3.00 7.40 21.41
CA SER A 32 -1.73 7.99 20.97
C SER A 32 -1.57 9.46 21.38
N GLY A 33 -2.44 9.98 22.27
CA GLY A 33 -2.38 11.35 22.77
C GLY A 33 -2.93 12.41 21.82
N VAL A 34 -3.65 12.02 20.76
CA VAL A 34 -4.31 12.97 19.84
C VAL A 34 -5.73 13.21 20.30
N ARG A 35 -6.09 14.47 20.59
CA ARG A 35 -7.48 14.86 20.83
C ARG A 35 -8.21 14.96 19.50
N VAL A 36 -9.21 14.11 19.28
CA VAL A 36 -9.98 14.09 18.02
C VAL A 36 -11.26 14.90 18.18
N LEU A 37 -11.45 15.87 17.29
CA LEU A 37 -12.68 16.65 17.16
C LEU A 37 -13.36 16.25 15.84
N ALA A 38 -14.33 15.34 15.93
CA ALA A 38 -15.02 14.80 14.77
C ALA A 38 -15.98 15.83 14.16
N LEU A 39 -15.87 16.03 12.84
CA LEU A 39 -16.84 16.76 12.05
C LEU A 39 -17.93 15.81 11.52
N PRO A 40 -19.19 16.27 11.39
CA PRO A 40 -20.25 15.45 10.82
C PRO A 40 -19.93 14.97 9.40
N VAL A 41 -20.18 13.68 9.15
CA VAL A 41 -20.09 13.06 7.83
C VAL A 41 -21.31 12.20 7.57
N SER A 42 -21.67 12.03 6.30
CA SER A 42 -22.62 11.02 5.83
C SER A 42 -21.85 9.85 5.20
N GLY A 43 -22.42 8.65 5.20
CA GLY A 43 -21.75 7.45 4.69
C GLY A 43 -20.91 6.75 5.75
N THR A 44 -19.97 5.93 5.31
CA THR A 44 -19.17 5.05 6.18
C THR A 44 -17.68 5.40 6.14
N THR A 45 -16.99 5.22 7.27
CA THR A 45 -15.58 5.61 7.46
C THR A 45 -14.68 5.02 6.38
N VAL A 46 -13.92 5.88 5.70
CA VAL A 46 -13.03 5.47 4.62
C VAL A 46 -11.87 4.63 5.17
N CYS A 47 -11.82 3.37 4.77
CA CYS A 47 -10.82 2.41 5.16
C CYS A 47 -9.99 1.96 3.94
N LYS A 48 -8.69 2.26 3.96
CA LYS A 48 -7.73 1.79 2.94
C LYS A 48 -7.06 0.52 3.42
N ILE A 49 -7.70 -0.62 3.18
CA ILE A 49 -7.24 -1.92 3.65
C ILE A 49 -6.18 -2.45 2.68
N ARG A 50 -4.94 -2.56 3.14
CA ARG A 50 -3.83 -3.14 2.37
C ARG A 50 -3.69 -4.61 2.76
N ILE A 51 -4.06 -5.50 1.85
CA ILE A 51 -3.77 -6.92 1.98
C ILE A 51 -2.31 -7.12 1.63
N ARG A 52 -1.50 -7.49 2.63
CA ARG A 52 -0.06 -7.74 2.47
C ARG A 52 0.22 -9.24 2.58
N ALA A 53 1.05 -9.75 1.67
CA ALA A 53 1.59 -11.10 1.74
C ALA A 53 3.12 -11.00 1.77
N ARG A 54 3.75 -11.61 2.78
CA ARG A 54 5.22 -11.65 2.94
C ARG A 54 5.88 -10.26 2.89
N GLY A 55 5.25 -9.28 3.54
CA GLY A 55 5.74 -7.90 3.61
C GLY A 55 5.44 -7.04 2.37
N GLN A 56 4.88 -7.59 1.29
CA GLN A 56 4.52 -6.83 0.09
C GLN A 56 3.00 -6.59 0.02
N SER A 57 2.59 -5.37 -0.34
CA SER A 57 1.18 -5.04 -0.58
C SER A 57 0.71 -5.69 -1.89
N VAL A 58 -0.31 -6.55 -1.80
CA VAL A 58 -0.86 -7.34 -2.92
C VAL A 58 -2.10 -6.68 -3.49
N LEU A 59 -3.00 -6.24 -2.61
CA LEU A 59 -4.27 -5.64 -2.96
C LEU A 59 -4.56 -4.49 -2.00
N ARG A 60 -5.12 -3.41 -2.55
CA ARG A 60 -5.73 -2.35 -1.77
C ARG A 60 -7.25 -2.45 -1.97
N LEU A 61 -7.96 -2.65 -0.87
CA LEU A 61 -9.41 -2.54 -0.83
C LEU A 61 -9.75 -1.23 -0.15
N ASP A 62 -10.35 -0.33 -0.91
CA ASP A 62 -10.90 0.91 -0.36
C ASP A 62 -12.37 0.65 -0.05
N ARG A 63 -12.75 0.79 1.22
CA ARG A 63 -14.14 0.76 1.70
C ARG A 63 -14.50 2.11 2.28
N GLY A 64 -15.79 2.35 2.41
CA GLY A 64 -16.28 3.61 2.95
C GLY A 64 -16.41 4.68 1.88
N ASP A 65 -17.37 5.55 2.12
CA ASP A 65 -17.82 6.62 1.23
C ASP A 65 -18.09 7.90 2.02
N ALA A 66 -17.50 8.03 3.22
CA ALA A 66 -17.73 9.17 4.10
C ALA A 66 -17.51 10.51 3.37
N THR A 67 -18.55 11.30 3.31
CA THR A 67 -18.54 12.67 2.79
C THR A 67 -18.88 13.66 3.90
N PRO A 68 -18.11 14.73 4.09
CA PRO A 68 -18.41 15.77 5.07
C PRO A 68 -19.76 16.42 4.81
N VAL A 69 -20.51 16.65 5.89
CA VAL A 69 -21.81 17.32 5.83
C VAL A 69 -21.60 18.82 6.06
N ASP A 70 -22.18 19.64 5.19
CA ASP A 70 -22.14 21.08 5.36
C ASP A 70 -22.95 21.51 6.59
N GLY A 71 -22.41 22.47 7.33
CA GLY A 71 -22.94 22.89 8.62
C GLY A 71 -21.98 23.80 9.36
N PRO A 72 -22.42 24.34 10.52
CA PRO A 72 -21.56 25.17 11.35
C PRO A 72 -20.38 24.37 11.90
N LEU A 73 -19.22 25.01 11.99
CA LEU A 73 -18.05 24.45 12.65
C LEU A 73 -18.35 24.31 14.16
N PRO A 74 -18.19 23.12 14.77
CA PRO A 74 -18.37 22.97 16.21
C PRO A 74 -17.46 23.93 16.98
N ALA A 75 -17.96 24.56 18.05
CA ALA A 75 -17.23 25.57 18.82
C ALA A 75 -15.83 25.08 19.25
N ALA A 76 -15.74 23.86 19.78
CA ALA A 76 -14.47 23.27 20.18
C ALA A 76 -13.44 23.15 19.05
N ALA A 77 -13.89 22.98 17.79
CA ALA A 77 -13.00 22.95 16.63
C ALA A 77 -12.58 24.36 16.20
N ALA A 78 -13.48 25.34 16.29
CA ALA A 78 -13.15 26.75 16.06
C ALA A 78 -12.13 27.25 17.09
N ASP A 79 -12.36 26.98 18.38
CA ASP A 79 -11.46 27.34 19.48
C ASP A 79 -10.09 26.68 19.29
N ALA A 80 -10.07 25.39 18.93
CA ALA A 80 -8.81 24.68 18.70
C ALA A 80 -8.00 25.24 17.52
N LEU A 81 -8.64 25.78 16.47
CA LEU A 81 -7.94 26.47 15.39
C LEU A 81 -7.39 27.83 15.85
N ALA A 82 -8.19 28.59 16.59
CA ALA A 82 -7.81 29.92 17.07
C ALA A 82 -6.64 29.87 18.07
N ASP A 83 -6.65 28.89 18.98
CA ASP A 83 -5.65 28.71 20.03
C ASP A 83 -4.39 27.96 19.57
N ALA A 84 -4.37 27.46 18.33
CA ALA A 84 -3.27 26.68 17.81
C ALA A 84 -2.00 27.53 17.65
N ARG A 85 -0.84 26.93 17.98
CA ARG A 85 0.47 27.53 17.69
C ARG A 85 0.86 27.44 16.21
N ALA A 86 0.37 26.40 15.53
CA ALA A 86 0.46 26.20 14.09
C ALA A 86 -0.67 25.27 13.66
N ILE A 87 -1.11 25.40 12.40
CA ILE A 87 -2.13 24.54 11.82
C ILE A 87 -1.51 23.80 10.63
N CYS A 88 -1.67 22.48 10.59
CA CYS A 88 -1.27 21.65 9.46
C CYS A 88 -2.53 21.11 8.78
N VAL A 89 -2.83 21.59 7.58
CA VAL A 89 -3.94 21.12 6.75
C VAL A 89 -3.41 20.04 5.81
N ALA A 90 -3.72 18.77 6.12
CA ALA A 90 -3.45 17.64 5.24
C ALA A 90 -4.68 17.35 4.38
N ASP A 91 -4.76 17.93 3.18
CA ASP A 91 -5.89 17.72 2.27
C ASP A 91 -5.68 16.45 1.45
N TYR A 92 -6.60 15.49 1.55
CA TYR A 92 -6.59 14.25 0.75
C TYR A 92 -7.69 14.22 -0.32
N GLY A 93 -8.36 15.35 -0.58
CA GLY A 93 -9.47 15.44 -1.53
C GLY A 93 -10.73 14.73 -1.06
N ALA A 94 -10.98 14.73 0.26
CA ALA A 94 -12.16 14.13 0.88
C ALA A 94 -13.24 15.16 1.27
N GLY A 95 -13.07 16.44 0.89
CA GLY A 95 -14.11 17.47 0.99
C GLY A 95 -14.16 18.28 2.29
N VAL A 96 -13.42 17.92 3.34
CA VAL A 96 -13.48 18.66 4.63
C VAL A 96 -13.00 20.11 4.46
N THR A 97 -11.90 20.30 3.73
CA THR A 97 -11.31 21.59 3.40
C THR A 97 -12.16 22.42 2.43
N ALA A 98 -13.20 21.82 1.83
CA ALA A 98 -14.17 22.51 0.99
C ALA A 98 -15.36 23.07 1.78
N LEU A 99 -15.58 22.63 3.02
CA LEU A 99 -16.67 23.10 3.86
C LEU A 99 -16.55 24.60 4.13
N PRO A 100 -17.58 25.42 3.84
CA PRO A 100 -17.53 26.88 4.01
C PRO A 100 -17.09 27.33 5.40
N ALA A 101 -17.61 26.70 6.45
CA ALA A 101 -17.28 27.05 7.84
C ALA A 101 -15.81 26.74 8.20
N VAL A 102 -15.27 25.62 7.71
CA VAL A 102 -13.86 25.25 7.88
C VAL A 102 -12.97 26.23 7.12
N ARG A 103 -13.32 26.57 5.88
CA ARG A 103 -12.56 27.53 5.06
C ARG A 103 -12.52 28.92 5.69
N ALA A 104 -13.65 29.40 6.20
CA ALA A 104 -13.73 30.68 6.89
C ALA A 104 -12.83 30.70 8.14
N ALA A 105 -12.91 29.67 8.98
CA ALA A 105 -12.10 29.56 10.18
C ALA A 105 -10.59 29.46 9.87
N LEU A 106 -10.19 28.70 8.86
CA LEU A 106 -8.79 28.60 8.42
C LEU A 106 -8.28 29.93 7.85
N THR A 107 -9.09 30.63 7.06
CA THR A 107 -8.73 31.94 6.50
C THR A 107 -8.52 32.98 7.60
N GLU A 108 -9.38 32.95 8.63
CA GLU A 108 -9.22 33.86 9.78
C GLU A 108 -7.98 33.49 10.61
N SER A 109 -7.81 32.20 10.92
CA SER A 109 -6.66 31.72 11.68
C SER A 109 -5.33 32.03 10.99
N ALA A 110 -5.28 31.96 9.65
CA ALA A 110 -4.08 32.25 8.86
C ALA A 110 -3.53 33.69 9.06
N ARG A 111 -4.34 34.62 9.59
CA ARG A 111 -3.89 35.98 9.92
C ARG A 111 -2.91 36.03 11.10
N HIS A 112 -2.93 35.04 11.99
CA HIS A 112 -2.18 35.07 13.25
C HIS A 112 -1.55 33.72 13.64
N VAL A 113 -1.99 32.61 13.05
CA VAL A 113 -1.42 31.27 13.21
C VAL A 113 -0.75 30.86 11.90
N PRO A 114 0.49 30.37 11.91
CA PRO A 114 1.09 29.82 10.70
C PRO A 114 0.33 28.58 10.24
N VAL A 115 -0.30 28.68 9.07
CA VAL A 115 -0.98 27.58 8.39
C VAL A 115 -0.06 26.95 7.35
N VAL A 116 0.26 25.67 7.53
CA VAL A 116 0.89 24.84 6.50
C VAL A 116 -0.19 24.03 5.81
N TRP A 117 -0.28 24.15 4.48
CA TRP A 117 -1.27 23.44 3.67
C TRP A 117 -0.58 22.46 2.73
N ASP A 118 -0.89 21.18 2.87
CA ASP A 118 -0.48 20.12 1.93
C ASP A 118 -1.66 19.85 0.97
N PRO A 119 -1.60 20.39 -0.27
CA PRO A 119 -2.74 20.37 -1.17
C PRO A 119 -2.85 19.04 -1.91
N HIS A 120 -4.06 18.71 -2.39
CA HIS A 120 -4.29 17.52 -3.20
C HIS A 120 -5.14 17.87 -4.43
N PRO A 121 -4.96 17.25 -5.62
CA PRO A 121 -5.64 17.65 -6.86
C PRO A 121 -7.18 17.58 -6.81
N ARG A 122 -7.73 16.70 -5.97
CA ARG A 122 -9.17 16.59 -5.68
C ARG A 122 -9.61 17.41 -4.45
N GLY A 123 -8.70 18.15 -3.85
CA GLY A 123 -8.90 18.99 -2.67
C GLY A 123 -9.38 20.38 -3.04
N ALA A 124 -9.74 21.15 -2.01
CA ALA A 124 -10.06 22.55 -2.19
C ALA A 124 -8.76 23.35 -2.33
N PRO A 125 -8.76 24.49 -3.05
CA PRO A 125 -7.58 25.33 -3.12
C PRO A 125 -7.20 25.82 -1.71
N PRO A 126 -5.89 25.96 -1.41
CA PRO A 126 -5.41 26.58 -0.17
C PRO A 126 -6.09 27.93 0.08
N VAL A 127 -6.31 28.26 1.36
CA VAL A 127 -6.83 29.58 1.73
C VAL A 127 -5.73 30.64 1.60
N PRO A 128 -6.08 31.91 1.30
CA PRO A 128 -5.12 33.01 1.30
C PRO A 128 -4.42 33.16 2.65
N GLY A 129 -3.17 33.63 2.64
CA GLY A 129 -2.38 33.85 3.85
C GLY A 129 -1.81 32.58 4.48
N CYS A 130 -1.88 31.42 3.80
CA CYS A 130 -1.13 30.24 4.26
C CYS A 130 0.37 30.60 4.34
N ALA A 131 0.97 30.34 5.50
CA ALA A 131 2.39 30.58 5.74
C ALA A 131 3.26 29.71 4.81
N LEU A 132 2.80 28.51 4.50
CA LEU A 132 3.48 27.60 3.57
C LEU A 132 2.49 26.66 2.88
N VAL A 133 2.57 26.53 1.56
CA VAL A 133 1.84 25.49 0.80
C VAL A 133 2.83 24.49 0.21
N THR A 134 2.60 23.19 0.35
CA THR A 134 3.63 22.15 0.14
C THR A 134 3.36 21.12 -0.96
N PRO A 135 2.91 21.49 -2.18
CA PRO A 135 2.65 20.49 -3.22
C PRO A 135 3.92 19.72 -3.59
N ASN A 136 3.77 18.48 -4.03
CA ASN A 136 4.84 17.80 -4.73
C ASN A 136 4.97 18.28 -6.19
N HIS A 137 6.06 17.90 -6.85
CA HIS A 137 6.36 18.33 -8.23
C HIS A 137 5.28 17.94 -9.27
N GLU A 138 4.57 16.84 -9.07
CA GLU A 138 3.48 16.41 -9.97
C GLU A 138 2.20 17.20 -9.70
N GLU A 139 1.86 17.40 -8.42
CA GLU A 139 0.72 18.22 -7.99
C GLU A 139 0.88 19.67 -8.43
N ALA A 140 2.06 20.26 -8.25
CA ALA A 140 2.36 21.64 -8.65
C ALA A 140 2.10 21.87 -10.15
N ARG A 141 2.47 20.89 -11.00
CA ARG A 141 2.15 20.91 -12.44
C ARG A 141 0.66 20.76 -12.71
N GLY A 142 -0.05 19.96 -11.92
CA GLY A 142 -1.51 19.82 -12.05
C GLY A 142 -2.27 21.08 -11.67
N PHE A 143 -1.78 21.84 -10.69
CA PHE A 143 -2.40 23.10 -10.24
C PHE A 143 -2.02 24.30 -11.10
N CYS A 144 -0.87 24.25 -11.76
CA CYS A 144 -0.39 25.32 -12.64
C CYS A 144 -0.87 25.06 -14.07
N HIS A 145 -1.82 25.87 -14.55
CA HIS A 145 -2.28 25.84 -15.94
C HIS A 145 -1.41 26.68 -16.90
N ASP A 146 -0.30 27.25 -16.41
CA ASP A 146 0.59 28.12 -17.19
C ASP A 146 1.72 27.30 -17.84
N ASP A 147 1.88 27.42 -19.16
CA ASP A 147 2.85 26.68 -20.00
C ASP A 147 4.28 27.26 -19.92
N GLY A 148 4.55 28.14 -18.94
CA GLY A 148 5.82 28.83 -18.78
C GLY A 148 7.01 27.92 -18.43
N SER A 149 8.22 28.43 -18.62
CA SER A 149 9.45 27.71 -18.25
C SER A 149 9.60 27.62 -16.72
N GLY A 150 9.32 26.46 -16.11
CA GLY A 150 9.49 26.26 -14.68
C GLY A 150 8.76 25.03 -14.12
N ASP A 151 8.60 24.98 -12.80
CA ASP A 151 7.77 24.01 -12.07
C ASP A 151 6.49 24.66 -11.49
N GLY A 152 6.16 25.88 -11.91
CA GLY A 152 4.91 26.57 -11.56
C GLY A 152 4.89 27.32 -10.22
N GLY A 153 5.95 27.24 -9.41
CA GLY A 153 5.94 27.75 -8.03
C GLY A 153 5.57 29.24 -7.87
N GLU A 154 6.11 30.12 -8.72
CA GLU A 154 5.77 31.55 -8.69
C GLU A 154 4.31 31.84 -9.07
N ALA A 155 3.76 31.07 -10.01
CA ALA A 155 2.36 31.19 -10.41
C ALA A 155 1.45 30.74 -9.27
N LEU A 156 1.75 29.59 -8.65
CA LEU A 156 1.00 29.08 -7.51
C LEU A 156 1.03 30.02 -6.30
N LEU A 157 2.18 30.64 -6.04
CA LEU A 157 2.33 31.64 -4.97
C LEU A 157 1.34 32.81 -5.15
N ARG A 158 1.20 33.31 -6.39
CA ARG A 158 0.22 34.36 -6.72
C ARG A 158 -1.22 33.85 -6.67
N THR A 159 -1.49 32.71 -7.28
CA THR A 159 -2.84 32.13 -7.39
C THR A 159 -3.45 31.84 -6.03
N TRP A 160 -2.66 31.30 -5.09
CA TRP A 160 -3.14 30.97 -3.75
C TRP A 160 -2.99 32.12 -2.75
N ALA A 161 -2.33 33.21 -3.13
CA ALA A 161 -2.00 34.32 -2.23
C ALA A 161 -1.38 33.81 -0.90
N ALA A 162 -0.45 32.87 -1.02
CA ALA A 162 0.30 32.31 0.10
C ALA A 162 1.57 33.13 0.38
N ASP A 163 2.07 33.06 1.61
CA ASP A 163 3.33 33.74 1.97
C ASP A 163 4.54 33.00 1.42
N ALA A 164 4.46 31.67 1.30
CA ALA A 164 5.45 30.84 0.64
C ALA A 164 4.83 29.60 -0.02
N VAL A 165 5.43 29.15 -1.12
CA VAL A 165 5.13 27.86 -1.76
C VAL A 165 6.39 27.02 -1.78
N CYS A 166 6.31 25.78 -1.33
CA CYS A 166 7.40 24.81 -1.36
C CYS A 166 7.03 23.62 -2.25
N ILE A 167 7.73 23.48 -3.37
CA ILE A 167 7.60 22.31 -4.23
C ILE A 167 8.58 21.24 -3.78
N THR A 168 8.06 20.13 -3.27
CA THR A 168 8.89 18.96 -2.89
C THR A 168 9.25 18.14 -4.12
N ARG A 169 10.52 17.69 -4.20
CA ARG A 169 11.11 17.07 -5.41
C ARG A 169 11.82 15.75 -5.11
N GLY A 170 11.27 14.97 -4.17
CA GLY A 170 11.83 13.68 -3.77
C GLY A 170 13.31 13.78 -3.43
N ALA A 171 14.15 12.96 -4.07
CA ALA A 171 15.61 12.93 -3.85
C ALA A 171 16.34 14.26 -4.17
N GLN A 172 15.70 15.18 -4.90
CA GLN A 172 16.27 16.49 -5.23
C GLN A 172 16.04 17.54 -4.12
N GLY A 173 15.36 17.17 -3.03
CA GLY A 173 15.02 18.06 -1.93
C GLY A 173 13.77 18.89 -2.22
N ALA A 174 13.84 20.21 -2.02
CA ALA A 174 12.71 21.12 -2.19
C ALA A 174 13.12 22.47 -2.79
N ARG A 175 12.15 23.16 -3.42
CA ARG A 175 12.28 24.54 -3.88
C ARG A 175 11.24 25.41 -3.19
N VAL A 176 11.68 26.49 -2.56
CA VAL A 176 10.82 27.45 -1.84
C VAL A 176 10.72 28.73 -2.66
N TYR A 177 9.51 29.25 -2.78
CA TYR A 177 9.14 30.45 -3.49
C TYR A 177 8.55 31.45 -2.51
N GLU A 178 9.13 32.64 -2.43
CA GLU A 178 8.65 33.72 -1.55
C GLU A 178 8.49 35.02 -2.36
N PRO A 179 7.46 35.86 -2.11
CA PRO A 179 7.12 37.00 -2.95
C PRO A 179 8.24 38.04 -3.14
N ARG A 180 9.20 38.11 -2.20
CA ARG A 180 10.29 39.11 -2.19
C ARG A 180 11.70 38.52 -2.10
N ALA A 181 11.84 37.27 -1.67
CA ALA A 181 13.15 36.61 -1.52
C ALA A 181 13.53 35.75 -2.73
N GLY A 182 12.58 35.50 -3.65
CA GLY A 182 12.82 34.74 -4.86
C GLY A 182 12.76 33.23 -4.62
N VAL A 183 13.62 32.47 -5.30
CA VAL A 183 13.58 31.00 -5.27
C VAL A 183 14.78 30.44 -4.50
N HIS A 184 14.50 29.70 -3.44
CA HIS A 184 15.51 29.03 -2.61
C HIS A 184 15.52 27.53 -2.87
N ARG A 185 16.71 26.95 -3.03
CA ARG A 185 16.88 25.48 -3.16
C ARG A 185 17.32 24.90 -1.83
N VAL A 186 16.61 23.87 -1.38
CA VAL A 186 16.91 23.15 -0.15
C VAL A 186 17.26 21.71 -0.50
N ALA A 187 18.54 21.34 -0.32
CA ALA A 187 19.03 20.01 -0.62
C ALA A 187 18.78 19.03 0.54
N ILE A 188 18.72 17.73 0.23
CA ILE A 188 18.71 16.69 1.25
C ILE A 188 20.10 16.63 1.93
N PRO A 189 20.18 16.60 3.27
CA PRO A 189 21.45 16.41 3.97
C PRO A 189 22.15 15.11 3.53
N GLN A 190 23.44 15.18 3.18
CA GLN A 190 24.21 14.03 2.64
C GLN A 190 24.22 12.78 3.53
N ARG A 191 24.05 12.93 4.85
CA ARG A 191 23.99 11.81 5.81
C ARG A 191 22.63 11.09 5.86
N ALA A 192 21.64 11.56 5.10
CA ALA A 192 20.28 11.01 5.06
C ALA A 192 19.89 10.47 3.68
N ALA A 193 20.86 10.26 2.78
CA ALA A 193 20.60 9.67 1.47
C ALA A 193 20.02 8.25 1.65
N PRO A 194 18.81 7.97 1.12
CA PRO A 194 18.11 6.73 1.45
C PRO A 194 18.77 5.52 0.79
N ALA A 195 19.21 4.56 1.60
CA ALA A 195 19.14 3.16 1.19
C ALA A 195 17.65 2.83 0.95
N ALA A 196 17.31 2.09 -0.10
CA ALA A 196 15.94 1.80 -0.56
C ALA A 196 14.91 1.60 0.59
N GLY A 197 14.24 2.68 0.99
CA GLY A 197 13.28 2.74 2.09
C GLY A 197 11.89 3.13 1.60
N ASP A 198 10.86 2.84 2.39
CA ASP A 198 9.48 3.21 2.07
C ASP A 198 9.30 4.75 2.12
N VAL A 199 8.98 5.36 0.98
CA VAL A 199 8.74 6.80 0.86
C VAL A 199 7.32 7.20 1.27
N CYS A 200 6.45 6.22 1.58
CA CYS A 200 5.09 6.48 2.02
C CYS A 200 5.07 7.28 3.33
N GLY A 201 4.33 8.39 3.35
CA GLY A 201 4.21 9.30 4.49
C GLY A 201 5.32 10.36 4.60
N ALA A 202 6.26 10.42 3.64
CA ALA A 202 7.30 11.44 3.64
C ALA A 202 6.74 12.88 3.52
N GLY A 203 5.68 13.05 2.72
CA GLY A 203 4.94 14.33 2.60
C GLY A 203 4.27 14.73 3.93
N ASP A 204 3.51 13.83 4.55
CA ASP A 204 2.89 14.06 5.85
C ASP A 204 3.93 14.45 6.92
N ARG A 205 5.08 13.75 6.93
CA ARG A 205 6.17 14.06 7.87
C ARG A 205 6.76 15.44 7.59
N PHE A 206 6.95 15.77 6.32
CA PHE A 206 7.44 17.08 5.89
C PHE A 206 6.49 18.20 6.33
N ALA A 207 5.20 18.10 6.05
CA ALA A 207 4.21 19.13 6.39
C ALA A 207 4.13 19.36 7.91
N VAL A 208 4.11 18.29 8.70
CA VAL A 208 4.13 18.37 10.17
C VAL A 208 5.41 19.04 10.67
N ALA A 209 6.58 18.63 10.17
CA ALA A 209 7.86 19.20 10.60
C ALA A 209 7.98 20.69 10.22
N ALA A 210 7.44 21.09 9.06
CA ALA A 210 7.37 22.48 8.65
C ALA A 210 6.46 23.29 9.58
N ALA A 211 5.27 22.76 9.92
CA ALA A 211 4.34 23.43 10.83
C ALA A 211 4.96 23.64 12.23
N VAL A 212 5.68 22.64 12.75
CA VAL A 212 6.41 22.74 14.03
C VAL A 212 7.52 23.80 13.97
N ALA A 213 8.30 23.82 12.89
CA ALA A 213 9.37 24.79 12.74
C ALA A 213 8.83 26.23 12.63
N LEU A 214 7.73 26.44 11.89
CA LEU A 214 7.06 27.75 11.80
C LEU A 214 6.47 28.16 13.15
N ALA A 215 5.85 27.23 13.91
CA ALA A 215 5.42 27.47 15.29
C ALA A 215 6.57 27.94 16.19
N ALA A 216 7.79 27.45 15.95
CA ALA A 216 9.01 27.87 16.65
C ALA A 216 9.54 29.26 16.22
N GLY A 217 8.85 29.96 15.32
CA GLY A 217 9.22 31.30 14.85
C GLY A 217 10.27 31.30 13.74
N ASN A 218 10.52 30.16 13.09
CA ASN A 218 11.43 30.10 11.95
C ASN A 218 10.77 30.70 10.70
N ASP A 219 11.57 31.25 9.78
CA ASP A 219 11.10 31.61 8.45
C ASP A 219 10.79 30.38 7.58
N ALA A 220 10.17 30.59 6.42
CA ALA A 220 9.74 29.52 5.53
C ALA A 220 10.91 28.65 5.04
N VAL A 221 12.06 29.25 4.72
CA VAL A 221 13.23 28.52 4.21
C VAL A 221 13.86 27.66 5.29
N ALA A 222 14.00 28.18 6.51
CA ALA A 222 14.49 27.44 7.67
C ALA A 222 13.54 26.31 8.06
N ALA A 223 12.22 26.58 8.05
CA ALA A 223 11.19 25.56 8.29
C ALA A 223 11.25 24.43 7.25
N VAL A 224 11.34 24.76 5.96
CA VAL A 224 11.50 23.76 4.90
C VAL A 224 12.81 22.97 5.05
N ARG A 225 13.91 23.61 5.45
CA ARG A 225 15.18 22.90 5.70
C ARG A 225 15.05 21.88 6.83
N ALA A 226 14.40 22.25 7.93
CA ALA A 226 14.10 21.34 9.03
C ALA A 226 13.21 20.18 8.54
N ALA A 227 12.17 20.50 7.77
CA ALA A 227 11.23 19.52 7.23
C ALA A 227 11.88 18.53 6.25
N VAL A 228 12.73 18.99 5.32
CA VAL A 228 13.50 18.10 4.41
C VAL A 228 14.37 17.15 5.22
N GLY A 229 15.10 17.66 6.22
CA GLY A 229 15.97 16.83 7.05
C GLY A 229 15.21 15.79 7.87
N ASP A 230 14.04 16.16 8.38
CA ASP A 230 13.20 15.28 9.18
C ASP A 230 12.45 14.22 8.34
N ALA A 231 11.92 14.59 7.17
CA ALA A 231 11.36 13.66 6.21
C ALA A 231 12.40 12.66 5.69
N ALA A 232 13.64 13.11 5.41
CA ALA A 232 14.72 12.22 4.98
C ALA A 232 15.08 11.18 6.07
N ARG A 233 15.15 11.61 7.34
CA ARG A 233 15.35 10.68 8.47
C ARG A 233 14.21 9.68 8.61
N PHE A 234 12.96 10.12 8.41
CA PHE A 234 11.79 9.25 8.45
C PHE A 234 11.81 8.15 7.37
N VAL A 235 12.14 8.52 6.13
CA VAL A 235 12.30 7.54 5.03
C VAL A 235 13.44 6.56 5.31
N ALA A 236 14.58 7.07 5.80
CA ALA A 236 15.72 6.22 6.17
C ALA A 236 15.40 5.23 7.30
N ALA A 237 14.46 5.58 8.19
CA ALA A 237 13.99 4.72 9.28
C ALA A 237 12.89 3.71 8.86
N GLY A 238 12.52 3.65 7.57
CA GLY A 238 11.52 2.70 7.04
C GLY A 238 10.12 3.28 6.82
N GLY A 239 9.97 4.61 6.86
CA GLY A 239 8.73 5.30 6.47
C GLY A 239 7.51 4.94 7.31
N ALA A 240 6.32 5.00 6.70
CA ALA A 240 5.05 4.72 7.40
C ALA A 240 4.98 3.30 8.01
N ALA A 241 5.73 2.34 7.48
CA ALA A 241 5.80 0.99 8.03
C ALA A 241 6.40 0.94 9.45
N ALA A 242 7.31 1.85 9.78
CA ALA A 242 7.91 1.96 11.12
C ALA A 242 6.95 2.49 12.20
N VAL A 243 5.78 2.99 11.79
CA VAL A 243 4.75 3.57 12.68
C VAL A 243 3.51 2.67 12.78
N SER A 244 3.49 1.54 12.07
CA SER A 244 2.36 0.63 12.02
C SER A 244 2.27 -0.22 13.30
N ILE A 245 1.09 -0.24 13.94
CA ILE A 245 0.78 -1.16 15.04
C ILE A 245 0.16 -2.44 14.45
N PRO A 246 0.59 -3.65 14.82
CA PRO A 246 -0.11 -4.87 14.42
C PRO A 246 -1.52 -4.86 15.00
N VAL A 247 -2.54 -4.94 14.15
CA VAL A 247 -3.92 -5.15 14.60
C VAL A 247 -3.98 -6.56 15.18
N SER A 248 -4.20 -6.66 16.49
CA SER A 248 -4.53 -7.92 17.15
C SER A 248 -6.00 -8.18 16.85
N ASP A 249 -6.29 -9.29 16.18
CA ASP A 249 -7.65 -9.69 15.84
C ASP A 249 -8.40 -10.08 17.13
N THR A 250 -9.11 -9.12 17.71
CA THR A 250 -10.01 -9.33 18.85
C THR A 250 -11.46 -9.14 18.41
N GLY A 251 -11.99 -10.16 17.73
CA GLY A 251 -13.30 -10.73 18.07
C GLY A 251 -14.57 -10.13 17.43
N SER A 252 -15.35 -11.06 16.88
CA SER A 252 -16.80 -11.07 16.67
C SER A 252 -17.39 -10.28 15.49
N ASP A 253 -17.86 -11.03 14.49
CA ASP A 253 -18.74 -10.54 13.41
C ASP A 253 -20.09 -11.30 13.52
N PRO A 254 -21.20 -10.62 13.87
CA PRO A 254 -22.54 -11.20 13.80
C PRO A 254 -23.23 -10.86 12.47
N LEU A 255 -23.95 -11.85 11.90
CA LEU A 255 -24.83 -11.80 10.71
C LEU A 255 -24.08 -11.95 9.36
N THR A 256 -24.26 -12.97 8.54
CA THR A 256 -25.43 -13.83 8.30
C THR A 256 -25.01 -15.13 7.60
N SER A 257 -25.53 -16.23 8.14
CA SER A 257 -26.09 -17.40 7.43
C SER A 257 -26.03 -17.37 5.88
N ARG A 258 -24.96 -17.91 5.32
CA ARG A 258 -25.04 -18.82 4.17
C ARG A 258 -24.11 -19.99 4.44
N SER A 259 -24.67 -21.20 4.38
CA SER A 259 -24.05 -22.48 4.69
C SER A 259 -22.55 -22.52 4.37
N ARG A 260 -21.73 -22.64 5.41
CA ARG A 260 -20.34 -23.07 5.28
C ARG A 260 -20.32 -24.45 4.62
N PRO A 261 -19.59 -24.66 3.51
CA PRO A 261 -18.92 -25.93 3.35
C PRO A 261 -17.78 -25.96 4.38
N ALA A 262 -17.79 -26.99 5.21
CA ALA A 262 -16.63 -27.38 5.99
C ALA A 262 -15.45 -27.67 5.04
N ASP A 263 -14.23 -27.43 5.54
CA ASP A 263 -12.94 -27.65 4.88
C ASP A 263 -12.65 -26.87 3.58
N ALA A 264 -11.80 -25.86 3.71
CA ALA A 264 -11.02 -25.30 2.60
C ALA A 264 -9.87 -26.24 2.18
N SER A 265 -10.08 -27.57 2.23
CA SER A 265 -9.26 -28.53 1.51
C SER A 265 -9.91 -28.82 0.17
N ALA A 266 -9.27 -28.35 -0.90
CA ALA A 266 -9.59 -28.65 -2.29
C ALA A 266 -11.03 -28.29 -2.72
N VAL A 267 -11.16 -27.19 -3.47
CA VAL A 267 -12.08 -27.27 -4.62
C VAL A 267 -11.64 -28.51 -5.39
N ASP A 268 -12.54 -29.49 -5.55
CA ASP A 268 -12.27 -30.74 -6.28
C ASP A 268 -11.68 -30.38 -7.65
N ALA A 269 -10.35 -30.46 -7.76
CA ALA A 269 -9.62 -29.97 -8.91
C ALA A 269 -9.97 -30.80 -10.15
N LEU A 270 -10.17 -32.11 -9.96
CA LEU A 270 -10.58 -33.03 -11.02
C LEU A 270 -12.02 -32.74 -11.45
N GLY A 271 -12.94 -32.54 -10.50
CA GLY A 271 -14.32 -32.15 -10.79
C GLY A 271 -14.45 -30.78 -11.45
N LEU A 272 -13.64 -29.79 -11.03
CA LEU A 272 -13.55 -28.48 -11.67
C LEU A 272 -13.07 -28.62 -13.12
N ALA A 273 -11.95 -29.33 -13.34
CA ALA A 273 -11.43 -29.56 -14.68
C ALA A 273 -12.42 -30.29 -15.58
N ALA A 274 -13.08 -31.34 -15.09
CA ALA A 274 -14.08 -32.09 -15.84
C ALA A 274 -15.31 -31.23 -16.20
N ARG A 275 -15.73 -30.34 -15.29
CA ARG A 275 -16.83 -29.41 -15.54
C ARG A 275 -16.45 -28.35 -16.59
N LEU A 276 -15.28 -27.74 -16.48
CA LEU A 276 -14.81 -26.71 -17.41
C LEU A 276 -14.59 -27.26 -18.82
N ARG A 277 -14.00 -28.45 -18.95
CA ARG A 277 -13.83 -29.13 -20.25
C ARG A 277 -15.16 -29.43 -20.94
N ARG A 278 -16.18 -29.90 -20.20
CA ARG A 278 -17.53 -30.08 -20.76
C ARG A 278 -18.17 -28.77 -21.22
N GLN A 279 -17.73 -27.64 -20.69
CA GLN A 279 -18.17 -26.30 -21.11
C GLN A 279 -17.33 -25.72 -22.25
N GLY A 280 -16.33 -26.46 -22.77
CA GLY A 280 -15.41 -25.98 -23.79
C GLY A 280 -14.46 -24.88 -23.30
N ARG A 281 -14.23 -24.77 -21.99
CA ARG A 281 -13.35 -23.78 -21.37
C ARG A 281 -11.92 -24.33 -21.21
N THR A 282 -10.92 -23.49 -21.40
CA THR A 282 -9.51 -23.87 -21.39
C THR A 282 -8.96 -24.02 -19.98
N VAL A 283 -8.60 -25.24 -19.57
CA VAL A 283 -8.02 -25.55 -18.27
C VAL A 283 -6.50 -25.51 -18.35
N VAL A 284 -5.90 -24.58 -17.61
CA VAL A 284 -4.44 -24.50 -17.44
C VAL A 284 -4.05 -25.21 -16.16
N ALA A 285 -2.95 -25.96 -16.19
CA ALA A 285 -2.35 -26.53 -15.00
C ALA A 285 -0.86 -26.24 -14.91
N THR A 286 -0.35 -26.18 -13.68
CA THR A 286 1.10 -26.11 -13.41
C THR A 286 1.39 -26.88 -12.13
N GLY A 287 2.64 -27.26 -11.90
CA GLY A 287 2.97 -28.06 -10.72
C GLY A 287 4.38 -27.92 -10.21
N GLY A 288 4.52 -28.16 -8.91
CA GLY A 288 5.79 -28.16 -8.23
C GLY A 288 5.70 -28.21 -6.71
N CYS A 289 6.84 -27.98 -6.09
CA CYS A 289 7.03 -28.12 -4.65
C CYS A 289 6.46 -26.92 -3.86
N PHE A 290 6.54 -25.69 -4.39
CA PHE A 290 6.00 -24.46 -3.77
C PHE A 290 6.29 -24.25 -2.27
N ASP A 291 7.41 -24.78 -1.80
CA ASP A 291 7.70 -24.90 -0.37
C ASP A 291 7.81 -23.55 0.34
N LEU A 292 8.70 -22.69 -0.14
CA LEU A 292 8.67 -21.27 0.19
C LEU A 292 8.39 -20.49 -1.09
N LEU A 293 7.18 -19.92 -1.17
CA LEU A 293 6.82 -19.03 -2.28
C LEU A 293 7.79 -17.84 -2.38
N HIS A 294 7.96 -17.33 -3.58
CA HIS A 294 8.72 -16.11 -3.81
C HIS A 294 8.18 -15.45 -5.05
N THR A 295 8.66 -14.25 -5.34
CA THR A 295 8.23 -13.45 -6.50
C THR A 295 8.25 -14.24 -7.82
N GLY A 296 9.26 -15.09 -8.04
CA GLY A 296 9.31 -16.04 -9.16
C GLY A 296 8.06 -16.95 -9.29
N HIS A 297 7.64 -17.62 -8.21
CA HIS A 297 6.42 -18.45 -8.23
C HIS A 297 5.17 -17.62 -8.52
N ILE A 298 5.05 -16.42 -7.94
CA ILE A 298 3.87 -15.56 -8.14
C ILE A 298 3.76 -15.10 -9.60
N ARG A 299 4.89 -14.75 -10.23
CA ARG A 299 4.90 -14.37 -11.66
C ARG A 299 4.53 -15.54 -12.56
N LEU A 300 5.09 -16.73 -12.30
CA LEU A 300 4.75 -17.95 -13.03
C LEU A 300 3.25 -18.24 -12.98
N LEU A 301 2.65 -18.22 -11.78
CA LEU A 301 1.23 -18.53 -11.59
C LEU A 301 0.31 -17.49 -12.27
N ARG A 302 0.66 -16.21 -12.24
CA ARG A 302 -0.13 -15.16 -12.92
C ARG A 302 -0.08 -15.31 -14.44
N GLN A 303 1.11 -15.52 -15.00
CA GLN A 303 1.27 -15.73 -16.43
C GLN A 303 0.59 -17.03 -16.88
N ALA A 304 0.67 -18.10 -16.09
CA ALA A 304 -0.07 -19.33 -16.37
C ALA A 304 -1.59 -19.09 -16.40
N ARG A 305 -2.12 -18.30 -15.47
CA ARG A 305 -3.56 -17.99 -15.41
C ARG A 305 -4.07 -17.23 -16.64
N GLU A 306 -3.22 -16.43 -17.28
CA GLU A 306 -3.56 -15.64 -18.47
C GLU A 306 -3.72 -16.51 -19.74
N LEU A 307 -3.23 -17.75 -19.73
CA LEU A 307 -3.27 -18.66 -20.88
C LEU A 307 -4.62 -19.40 -21.04
N GLY A 308 -5.55 -19.25 -20.10
CA GLY A 308 -6.83 -19.93 -20.18
C GLY A 308 -7.88 -19.44 -19.19
N ASP A 309 -8.93 -20.24 -19.03
CA ASP A 309 -10.13 -19.92 -18.28
C ASP A 309 -10.02 -20.18 -16.78
N ALA A 310 -9.17 -21.12 -16.38
CA ALA A 310 -8.91 -21.49 -15.00
C ALA A 310 -7.49 -22.05 -14.84
N LEU A 311 -6.87 -21.80 -13.68
CA LEU A 311 -5.58 -22.36 -13.31
C LEU A 311 -5.72 -23.36 -12.15
N ILE A 312 -5.23 -24.58 -12.37
CA ILE A 312 -5.15 -25.64 -11.36
C ILE A 312 -3.69 -25.88 -10.99
N VAL A 313 -3.37 -25.81 -9.70
CA VAL A 313 -1.99 -25.99 -9.23
C VAL A 313 -1.80 -27.35 -8.57
N LEU A 314 -0.83 -28.11 -9.08
CA LEU A 314 -0.43 -29.41 -8.55
C LEU A 314 0.73 -29.27 -7.56
N VAL A 315 0.53 -29.70 -6.33
CA VAL A 315 1.50 -29.56 -5.22
C VAL A 315 2.04 -30.92 -4.84
N ASN A 316 3.37 -31.08 -4.84
CA ASN A 316 4.00 -32.29 -4.34
C ASN A 316 3.72 -32.48 -2.84
N SER A 317 3.34 -33.69 -2.42
CA SER A 317 3.19 -34.06 -1.01
C SER A 317 4.49 -33.90 -0.21
N ASP A 318 4.38 -33.92 1.12
CA ASP A 318 5.56 -33.84 2.00
C ASP A 318 6.56 -34.96 1.76
N ALA A 319 6.07 -36.19 1.53
CA ALA A 319 6.91 -37.34 1.21
C ALA A 319 7.65 -37.14 -0.12
N SER A 320 6.95 -36.64 -1.14
CA SER A 320 7.50 -36.40 -2.47
C SER A 320 8.58 -35.32 -2.45
N VAL A 321 8.36 -34.21 -1.73
CA VAL A 321 9.37 -33.15 -1.59
C VAL A 321 10.59 -33.65 -0.82
N ARG A 322 10.40 -34.46 0.23
CA ARG A 322 11.50 -35.03 1.00
C ARG A 322 12.36 -35.97 0.16
N ALA A 323 11.73 -36.78 -0.70
CA ALA A 323 12.44 -37.65 -1.65
C ALA A 323 13.24 -36.84 -2.69
N LEU A 324 12.69 -35.73 -3.18
CA LEU A 324 13.33 -34.88 -4.19
C LEU A 324 14.44 -33.97 -3.63
N LYS A 325 14.32 -33.51 -2.38
CA LYS A 325 15.15 -32.42 -1.83
C LYS A 325 15.86 -32.75 -0.52
N GLY A 326 15.68 -33.96 0.02
CA GLY A 326 16.31 -34.43 1.25
C GLY A 326 15.48 -34.20 2.51
N SER A 327 15.95 -34.74 3.63
CA SER A 327 15.23 -34.83 4.91
C SER A 327 14.87 -33.48 5.55
N GLY A 328 15.60 -32.41 5.23
CA GLY A 328 15.33 -31.04 5.70
C GLY A 328 14.23 -30.29 4.95
N ARG A 329 13.51 -30.95 4.03
CA ARG A 329 12.45 -30.38 3.22
C ARG A 329 11.22 -31.32 3.19
N PRO A 330 9.99 -30.80 3.05
CA PRO A 330 9.66 -29.38 2.95
C PRO A 330 9.71 -28.64 4.29
N VAL A 331 9.80 -27.30 4.24
CA VAL A 331 9.68 -26.44 5.44
C VAL A 331 8.22 -26.20 5.81
N MET A 332 7.33 -26.06 4.82
CA MET A 332 5.88 -26.00 5.04
C MET A 332 5.21 -27.30 4.61
N ARG A 333 4.24 -27.78 5.41
CA ARG A 333 3.46 -28.98 5.08
C ARG A 333 2.63 -28.78 3.82
N ASP A 334 2.40 -29.83 3.05
CA ASP A 334 1.62 -29.84 1.81
C ASP A 334 0.23 -29.22 1.98
N ALA A 335 -0.49 -29.54 3.05
CA ALA A 335 -1.79 -28.94 3.37
C ALA A 335 -1.70 -27.41 3.50
N ASP A 336 -0.66 -26.89 4.13
CA ASP A 336 -0.46 -25.45 4.30
C ASP A 336 -0.01 -24.78 3.00
N ARG A 337 0.88 -25.44 2.24
CA ARG A 337 1.26 -24.99 0.90
C ARG A 337 0.04 -24.91 -0.02
N ALA A 338 -0.83 -25.92 0.02
CA ALA A 338 -2.05 -25.95 -0.77
C ALA A 338 -3.04 -24.85 -0.37
N ARG A 339 -3.25 -24.62 0.93
CA ARG A 339 -4.08 -23.50 1.42
C ARG A 339 -3.56 -22.14 0.96
N VAL A 340 -2.24 -21.92 1.06
CA VAL A 340 -1.62 -20.66 0.64
C VAL A 340 -1.79 -20.45 -0.86
N LEU A 341 -1.62 -21.50 -1.68
CA LEU A 341 -1.81 -21.42 -3.12
C LEU A 341 -3.29 -21.21 -3.50
N ALA A 342 -4.21 -21.89 -2.83
CA ALA A 342 -5.65 -21.74 -3.06
C ALA A 342 -6.18 -20.34 -2.68
N ALA A 343 -5.47 -19.62 -1.82
CA ALA A 343 -5.79 -18.24 -1.48
C ALA A 343 -5.32 -17.22 -2.54
N LEU A 344 -4.52 -17.63 -3.53
CA LEU A 344 -4.08 -16.74 -4.61
C LEU A 344 -5.20 -16.56 -5.63
N ALA A 345 -5.57 -15.31 -5.92
CA ALA A 345 -6.67 -14.99 -6.84
C ALA A 345 -6.50 -15.54 -8.28
N CYS A 346 -5.27 -15.85 -8.69
CA CYS A 346 -4.98 -16.45 -9.99
C CYS A 346 -5.05 -17.99 -9.98
N VAL A 347 -5.41 -18.63 -8.86
CA VAL A 347 -5.48 -20.09 -8.70
C VAL A 347 -6.93 -20.47 -8.42
N ASP A 348 -7.52 -21.27 -9.31
CA ASP A 348 -8.92 -21.67 -9.24
C ASP A 348 -9.11 -23.00 -8.48
N ALA A 349 -8.11 -23.88 -8.48
CA ALA A 349 -8.06 -25.06 -7.61
C ALA A 349 -6.63 -25.52 -7.32
N VAL A 350 -6.46 -26.32 -6.27
CA VAL A 350 -5.19 -26.93 -5.89
C VAL A 350 -5.40 -28.41 -5.62
N ALA A 351 -4.51 -29.25 -6.14
CA ALA A 351 -4.47 -30.68 -5.84
C ALA A 351 -3.08 -31.07 -5.32
N VAL A 352 -3.05 -31.86 -4.24
CA VAL A 352 -1.82 -32.46 -3.73
C VAL A 352 -1.64 -33.83 -4.38
N PHE A 353 -0.42 -34.17 -4.79
CA PHE A 353 -0.12 -35.47 -5.38
C PHE A 353 1.15 -36.10 -4.79
N ASP A 354 1.17 -37.42 -4.79
CA ASP A 354 2.33 -38.24 -4.44
C ASP A 354 3.09 -38.69 -5.69
N GLY A 355 4.42 -38.72 -5.59
CA GLY A 355 5.30 -39.14 -6.68
C GLY A 355 6.38 -38.11 -7.01
N LEU A 356 7.43 -38.57 -7.69
CA LEU A 356 8.53 -37.70 -8.14
C LEU A 356 8.11 -36.81 -9.33
N THR A 357 7.18 -37.31 -10.15
CA THR A 357 6.63 -36.62 -11.33
C THR A 357 5.10 -36.54 -11.24
N PRO A 358 4.47 -35.55 -11.90
CA PRO A 358 3.02 -35.32 -11.82
C PRO A 358 2.20 -36.15 -12.82
N GLU A 359 2.81 -37.06 -13.58
CA GLU A 359 2.20 -37.83 -14.69
C GLU A 359 0.81 -38.36 -14.31
N ARG A 360 0.72 -39.21 -13.29
CA ARG A 360 -0.56 -39.81 -12.85
C ARG A 360 -1.67 -38.78 -12.62
N MET A 361 -1.33 -37.63 -12.05
CA MET A 361 -2.31 -36.56 -11.81
C MET A 361 -2.69 -35.85 -13.12
N LEU A 362 -1.78 -35.77 -14.10
CA LEU A 362 -2.06 -35.24 -15.43
C LEU A 362 -2.91 -36.19 -16.29
N GLU A 363 -2.75 -37.51 -16.14
CA GLU A 363 -3.63 -38.51 -16.77
C GLU A 363 -5.12 -38.32 -16.37
N ASP A 364 -5.35 -37.93 -15.11
CA ASP A 364 -6.70 -37.71 -14.57
C ASP A 364 -7.20 -36.28 -14.87
N LEU A 365 -6.35 -35.28 -14.65
CA LEU A 365 -6.69 -33.87 -14.80
C LEU A 365 -6.91 -33.49 -16.27
N ARG A 366 -6.04 -33.99 -17.16
CA ARG A 366 -5.98 -33.72 -18.60
C ARG A 366 -6.15 -32.23 -18.93
N PRO A 367 -5.19 -31.38 -18.51
CA PRO A 367 -5.25 -29.95 -18.80
C PRO A 367 -5.07 -29.70 -20.30
N ASP A 368 -5.68 -28.62 -20.80
CA ASP A 368 -5.48 -28.15 -22.17
C ASP A 368 -4.09 -27.51 -22.31
N ILE A 369 -3.58 -26.87 -21.25
CA ILE A 369 -2.25 -26.26 -21.22
C ILE A 369 -1.52 -26.66 -19.93
N TRP A 370 -0.32 -27.21 -20.06
CA TRP A 370 0.60 -27.48 -18.95
C TRP A 370 1.74 -26.48 -18.94
N VAL A 371 1.86 -25.73 -17.85
CA VAL A 371 2.83 -24.65 -17.72
C VAL A 371 3.99 -25.05 -16.82
N LYS A 372 5.22 -24.84 -17.30
CA LYS A 372 6.46 -24.95 -16.51
C LYS A 372 7.24 -23.65 -16.50
N GLY A 373 7.84 -23.35 -15.34
CA GLY A 373 8.78 -22.24 -15.21
C GLY A 373 10.22 -22.75 -15.22
N GLY A 374 11.09 -22.12 -16.01
CA GLY A 374 12.52 -22.44 -16.05
C GLY A 374 13.13 -22.33 -17.43
N ASP A 375 14.42 -22.65 -17.51
CA ASP A 375 15.20 -22.74 -18.75
C ASP A 375 15.13 -24.16 -19.36
N TYR A 376 14.04 -24.90 -19.10
CA TYR A 376 13.86 -26.24 -19.64
C TYR A 376 13.48 -26.18 -21.13
N VAL A 377 13.89 -27.18 -21.91
CA VAL A 377 13.34 -27.41 -23.26
C VAL A 377 12.17 -28.38 -23.12
N ALA A 378 11.05 -28.14 -23.82
CA ALA A 378 9.83 -28.96 -23.67
C ALA A 378 10.06 -30.47 -23.92
N ALA A 379 11.06 -30.81 -24.73
CA ALA A 379 11.49 -32.17 -25.04
C ALA A 379 12.18 -32.92 -23.88
N GLU A 380 12.53 -32.24 -22.78
CA GLU A 380 13.24 -32.83 -21.63
C GLU A 380 12.32 -33.09 -20.42
N LEU A 381 11.01 -32.85 -20.56
CA LEU A 381 10.03 -33.05 -19.48
C LEU A 381 9.33 -34.41 -19.65
N PRO A 382 9.57 -35.40 -18.76
CA PRO A 382 8.92 -36.71 -18.81
C PRO A 382 7.39 -36.63 -18.85
N GLU A 383 6.82 -35.60 -18.23
CA GLU A 383 5.38 -35.38 -18.18
C GLU A 383 4.77 -34.77 -19.47
N ALA A 384 5.58 -34.32 -20.44
CA ALA A 384 5.07 -33.70 -21.66
C ALA A 384 4.30 -34.69 -22.55
N ASP A 385 4.78 -35.93 -22.63
CA ASP A 385 4.14 -37.00 -23.42
C ASP A 385 2.70 -37.28 -22.98
N VAL A 386 2.43 -37.18 -21.68
CA VAL A 386 1.09 -37.36 -21.10
C VAL A 386 0.15 -36.27 -21.60
N VAL A 387 0.60 -35.02 -21.55
CA VAL A 387 -0.19 -33.85 -21.95
C VAL A 387 -0.53 -33.93 -23.45
N TYR A 388 0.47 -34.25 -24.29
CA TYR A 388 0.27 -34.39 -25.74
C TYR A 388 -0.66 -35.53 -26.12
N ARG A 389 -0.59 -36.69 -25.42
CA ARG A 389 -1.50 -37.82 -25.66
C ARG A 389 -2.96 -37.45 -25.43
N HIS A 390 -3.21 -36.49 -24.55
CA HIS A 390 -4.54 -35.97 -24.26
C HIS A 390 -4.92 -34.75 -25.10
N GLY A 391 -4.07 -34.34 -26.05
CA GLY A 391 -4.32 -33.22 -26.96
C GLY A 391 -4.04 -31.84 -26.37
N GLY A 392 -3.38 -31.77 -25.21
CA GLY A 392 -2.97 -30.51 -24.58
C GLY A 392 -1.62 -30.01 -25.07
N GLU A 393 -1.28 -28.78 -24.72
CA GLU A 393 -0.02 -28.12 -25.05
C GLU A 393 0.87 -27.91 -23.82
N VAL A 394 2.19 -27.86 -24.03
CA VAL A 394 3.16 -27.53 -22.97
C VAL A 394 3.75 -26.15 -23.24
N VAL A 395 3.63 -25.25 -22.28
CA VAL A 395 4.15 -23.88 -22.36
C VAL A 395 5.23 -23.67 -21.31
N ILE A 396 6.40 -23.20 -21.76
CA ILE A 396 7.52 -22.88 -20.89
C ILE A 396 7.61 -21.37 -20.75
N LEU A 397 7.51 -20.89 -19.52
CA LEU A 397 7.60 -19.47 -19.20
C LEU A 397 9.00 -19.12 -18.66
N PRO A 398 9.59 -18.00 -19.11
CA PRO A 398 10.95 -17.63 -18.75
C PRO A 398 11.08 -17.34 -17.24
N THR A 399 12.12 -17.88 -16.61
CA THR A 399 12.42 -17.63 -15.19
C THR A 399 13.01 -16.25 -14.94
N VAL A 400 12.66 -15.66 -13.79
CA VAL A 400 13.28 -14.42 -13.31
C VAL A 400 14.57 -14.76 -12.56
N ALA A 401 15.72 -14.31 -13.05
CA ALA A 401 17.02 -14.53 -12.42
C ALA A 401 17.05 -14.03 -10.96
N GLY A 402 17.62 -14.85 -10.06
CA GLY A 402 17.91 -14.45 -8.67
C GLY A 402 17.03 -15.08 -7.58
N TYR A 403 15.91 -15.72 -7.91
CA TYR A 403 14.95 -16.23 -6.91
C TYR A 403 14.85 -17.75 -6.90
N SER A 404 15.35 -18.41 -5.85
CA SER A 404 15.14 -19.83 -5.57
C SER A 404 14.92 -20.03 -4.06
N SER A 405 13.92 -20.83 -3.68
CA SER A 405 13.62 -21.15 -2.28
C SER A 405 14.85 -21.71 -1.53
N SER A 406 15.72 -22.46 -2.22
CA SER A 406 16.96 -22.99 -1.63
C SER A 406 17.97 -21.88 -1.30
N ARG A 407 18.05 -20.84 -2.13
CA ARG A 407 18.92 -19.68 -1.87
C ARG A 407 18.39 -18.81 -0.74
N LEU A 408 17.06 -18.64 -0.63
CA LEU A 408 16.42 -17.90 0.46
C LEU A 408 16.66 -18.56 1.83
N ILE A 409 16.67 -19.88 1.89
CA ILE A 409 16.95 -20.63 3.13
C ILE A 409 18.43 -20.59 3.49
N ALA A 410 19.31 -20.74 2.51
CA ALA A 410 20.76 -20.58 2.72
C ALA A 410 21.11 -19.19 3.26
N ALA A 411 20.43 -18.13 2.78
CA ALA A 411 20.60 -16.77 3.25
C ALA A 411 20.01 -16.50 4.66
N ALA A 412 19.00 -17.27 5.07
CA ALA A 412 18.42 -17.18 6.41
C ALA A 412 19.25 -17.94 7.45
N ALA A 413 19.88 -19.06 7.07
CA ALA A 413 20.73 -19.87 7.96
C ALA A 413 22.08 -19.20 8.30
N THR A 414 22.57 -18.27 7.47
CA THR A 414 23.82 -17.51 7.70
C THR A 414 23.65 -16.28 8.59
N ARG A 415 22.41 -15.89 8.94
CA ARG A 415 22.10 -14.78 9.84
C ARG A 415 21.63 -15.29 11.20
N ARG A 416 22.53 -15.89 11.99
CA ARG A 416 22.31 -16.05 13.44
C ARG A 416 23.14 -14.96 14.15
N PRO A 417 22.51 -14.06 14.94
CA PRO A 417 23.26 -13.17 15.81
C PRO A 417 23.83 -13.98 16.99
N GLU A 418 25.12 -13.75 17.29
CA GLU A 418 25.74 -14.12 18.57
C GLU A 418 25.16 -13.29 19.72
#